data_AF-A0A963TWT2-F1
#
_entry.id   AF-A0A963TWT2-F1
#
_cell.length_a   1.000
_cell.length_b   1.000
_cell.length_c   1.000
_cell.angle_alpha   90.00
_cell.angle_beta   90.00
_cell.angle_gamma   90.00
#
_symmetry.space_group_name_H-M   'P 1'
#
loop_
_entity.id
_entity.type
_entity.pdbx_description
1 polymer ?
#
loop_
_entity_poly.entity_id
_entity_poly.type
_entity_poly.pdbx_seq_one_letter_code
_entity_poly.pdbx_strand_id
1 'polypeptide(L)'
;MKTLAIVSTVLAIAATPCFAGDVSFSYNRSDLASSARVAALYERIGKKADAACGIYQNSRLFAVAYEESCVAAVTSEIVAGIDNDRLTSLHETQVHNRVAANR
;
A
#
# COMPACT_ATOMS: atom_id res chain seq x y z
N MET A 1 32.69 34.34 29.55
CA MET A 1 32.98 32.90 29.72
C MET A 1 31.67 32.14 29.82
N LYS A 2 31.53 31.09 28.99
CA LYS A 2 30.56 29.97 29.05
C LYS A 2 29.09 30.22 28.70
N THR A 3 28.87 30.17 27.39
CA THR A 3 27.80 29.50 26.64
C THR A 3 27.20 28.28 27.36
N LEU A 4 25.86 28.18 27.37
CA LEU A 4 25.14 26.91 27.39
C LEU A 4 23.91 27.06 26.47
N ALA A 5 24.09 26.69 25.20
CA ALA A 5 22.99 26.46 24.27
C ALA A 5 22.49 25.03 24.52
N ILE A 6 21.30 24.90 25.10
CA ILE A 6 20.63 23.59 25.22
C ILE A 6 19.91 23.35 23.91
N VAL A 7 20.56 22.56 23.04
CA VAL A 7 19.96 22.02 21.82
C VAL A 7 19.08 20.84 22.24
N SER A 8 17.76 21.07 22.31
CA SER A 8 16.77 20.00 22.43
C SER A 8 16.51 19.42 21.04
N THR A 9 17.26 18.37 20.69
CA THR A 9 16.96 17.52 19.53
C THR A 9 15.76 16.65 19.85
N VAL A 10 14.58 17.03 19.35
CA VAL A 10 13.45 16.09 19.24
C VAL A 10 13.82 15.08 18.16
N LEU A 11 14.17 13.87 18.59
CA LEU A 11 14.41 12.72 17.73
C LEU A 11 13.07 12.32 17.10
N ALA A 12 12.78 12.82 15.91
CA ALA A 12 11.67 12.33 15.11
C ALA A 12 12.02 10.90 14.67
N ILE A 13 11.44 9.90 15.35
CA ILE A 13 11.49 8.51 14.93
C ILE A 13 10.59 8.41 13.70
N ALA A 14 11.15 8.69 12.52
CA ALA A 14 10.52 8.34 11.26
C ALA A 14 10.53 6.82 11.15
N ALA A 15 9.53 6.17 11.75
CA ALA A 15 9.18 4.80 11.44
C ALA A 15 8.47 4.80 10.08
N THR A 16 9.24 4.96 9.01
CA THR A 16 8.79 4.53 7.68
C THR A 16 9.02 3.03 7.61
N PRO A 17 7.98 2.18 7.60
CA PRO A 17 8.17 0.80 7.17
C PRO A 17 8.64 0.84 5.73
N CYS A 18 9.94 0.63 5.54
CA CYS A 18 10.58 0.55 4.24
C CYS A 18 10.21 -0.80 3.61
N PHE A 19 9.01 -0.88 3.03
CA PHE A 19 8.65 -1.91 2.06
C PHE A 19 8.73 -1.32 0.64
N ALA A 20 9.68 -0.44 0.38
CA ALA A 20 9.98 0.03 -0.96
C ALA A 20 10.93 -0.98 -1.65
N GLY A 21 10.46 -2.21 -1.82
CA GLY A 21 10.88 -2.93 -3.02
C GLY A 21 10.19 -2.18 -4.16
N ASP A 22 10.94 -1.58 -5.09
CA ASP A 22 10.38 -0.85 -6.23
C ASP A 22 9.42 -1.78 -7.01
N VAL A 23 8.12 -1.76 -6.66
CA VAL A 23 7.12 -2.57 -7.35
C VAL A 23 6.75 -1.82 -8.61
N SER A 24 7.50 -2.08 -9.67
CA SER A 24 7.17 -1.54 -10.99
C SER A 24 5.82 -2.10 -11.45
N PHE A 25 4.86 -1.19 -11.65
CA PHE A 25 3.53 -1.47 -12.17
C PHE A 25 3.27 -0.65 -13.43
N SER A 26 2.75 -1.31 -14.47
CA SER A 26 2.42 -0.68 -15.75
C SER A 26 0.92 -0.80 -16.03
N TYR A 27 0.36 0.27 -16.59
CA TYR A 27 -1.04 0.35 -16.98
C TYR A 27 -1.21 1.25 -18.20
N ASN A 28 -2.31 1.06 -18.91
CA ASN A 28 -2.67 1.94 -20.02
C ASN A 28 -3.69 2.97 -19.54
N ARG A 29 -3.66 4.19 -20.07
CA ARG A 29 -4.73 5.18 -19.80
C ARG A 29 -6.12 4.67 -20.17
N SER A 30 -6.21 3.80 -21.16
CA SER A 30 -7.48 3.15 -21.55
C SER A 30 -8.04 2.23 -20.47
N ASP A 31 -7.24 1.80 -19.49
CA ASP A 31 -7.69 1.05 -18.32
C ASP A 31 -8.54 1.93 -17.37
N LEU A 32 -8.44 3.27 -17.48
CA LEU A 32 -9.20 4.23 -16.67
C LEU A 32 -10.50 4.72 -17.35
N ALA A 33 -10.77 4.25 -18.58
CA ALA A 33 -11.83 4.80 -19.43
C ALA A 33 -13.26 4.52 -18.90
N SER A 34 -13.47 3.42 -18.17
CA SER A 34 -14.78 3.01 -17.65
C SER A 34 -14.66 2.32 -16.30
N SER A 35 -15.74 2.33 -15.51
CA SER A 35 -15.76 1.70 -14.19
C SER A 35 -15.41 0.21 -14.22
N ALA A 36 -15.85 -0.52 -15.25
CA ALA A 36 -15.51 -1.93 -15.43
C ALA A 36 -14.01 -2.14 -15.65
N ARG A 37 -13.36 -1.24 -16.38
CA ARG A 37 -11.91 -1.30 -16.60
C ARG A 37 -11.11 -0.85 -15.39
N VAL A 38 -11.59 0.16 -14.65
CA VAL A 38 -11.00 0.56 -13.36
C VAL A 38 -11.05 -0.59 -12.36
N ALA A 39 -12.15 -1.34 -12.30
CA ALA A 39 -12.24 -2.54 -11.46
C ALA A 39 -11.24 -3.61 -11.90
N ALA A 40 -11.14 -3.89 -13.21
CA ALA A 40 -10.16 -4.84 -13.74
C ALA A 40 -8.70 -4.39 -13.51
N LEU A 41 -8.43 -3.08 -13.56
CA LEU A 41 -7.13 -2.51 -13.21
C LEU A 41 -6.84 -2.73 -11.72
N TYR A 42 -7.81 -2.47 -10.85
CA TYR A 42 -7.68 -2.68 -9.41
C TYR A 42 -7.37 -4.14 -9.07
N GLU A 43 -8.04 -5.10 -9.71
CA GLU A 43 -7.73 -6.53 -9.55
C GLU A 43 -6.30 -6.88 -9.98
N ARG A 44 -5.82 -6.29 -11.08
CA ARG A 44 -4.43 -6.47 -11.54
C ARG A 44 -3.42 -5.91 -10.55
N ILE A 45 -3.72 -4.76 -9.92
CA ILE A 45 -2.89 -4.18 -8.86
C ILE A 45 -2.80 -5.16 -7.69
N GLY A 46 -3.94 -5.69 -7.22
CA GLY A 46 -3.97 -6.68 -6.15
C GLY A 46 -3.10 -7.91 -6.45
N LYS A 47 -3.26 -8.51 -7.64
CA LYS A 47 -2.44 -9.66 -8.06
C LYS A 47 -0.94 -9.34 -8.12
N LYS A 48 -0.57 -8.12 -8.52
CA LYS A 48 0.84 -7.71 -8.52
C LYS A 48 1.37 -7.54 -7.10
N ALA A 49 0.57 -6.95 -6.21
CA ALA A 49 0.90 -6.82 -4.80
C ALA A 49 1.05 -8.19 -4.13
N ASP A 50 0.11 -9.11 -4.35
CA ASP A 50 0.19 -10.50 -3.88
C ASP A 50 1.46 -11.18 -4.38
N ALA A 51 1.80 -11.05 -5.68
CA ALA A 51 3.01 -11.64 -6.23
C ALA A 51 4.30 -11.01 -5.66
N ALA A 52 4.29 -9.72 -5.31
CA ALA A 52 5.41 -9.03 -4.68
C ALA A 52 5.60 -9.45 -3.22
N CYS A 53 4.50 -9.74 -2.51
CA CYS A 53 4.49 -10.03 -1.08
C CYS A 53 4.51 -11.53 -0.74
N GLY A 54 4.08 -12.40 -1.66
CA GLY A 54 3.88 -13.86 -1.49
C GLY A 54 5.17 -14.70 -1.37
N ILE A 55 6.26 -14.11 -0.88
CA ILE A 55 7.54 -14.79 -0.66
C ILE A 55 7.46 -15.74 0.56
N TYR A 56 6.48 -15.56 1.45
CA TYR A 56 6.33 -16.33 2.69
C TYR A 56 5.22 -17.40 2.62
N GLN A 57 5.39 -18.41 1.76
CA GLN A 57 4.44 -19.55 1.67
C GLN A 57 4.40 -20.47 2.92
N ASN A 58 5.12 -20.12 4.00
CA ASN A 58 5.10 -20.89 5.24
C ASN A 58 4.05 -20.31 6.20
N SER A 59 2.96 -21.06 6.35
CA SER A 59 1.67 -20.88 7.04
C SER A 59 1.69 -20.50 8.53
N ARG A 60 2.66 -19.70 8.99
CA ARG A 60 2.65 -19.12 10.34
C ARG A 60 1.70 -17.90 10.34
N LEU A 61 0.87 -17.77 11.37
CA LEU A 61 -0.06 -16.64 11.53
C LEU A 61 0.63 -15.26 11.37
N PHE A 62 1.87 -15.14 11.87
CA PHE A 62 2.67 -13.92 11.69
C PHE A 62 3.08 -13.66 10.24
N ALA A 63 3.33 -14.71 9.45
CA ALA A 63 3.64 -14.58 8.02
C ALA A 63 2.40 -14.12 7.24
N VAL A 64 1.21 -14.62 7.59
CA VAL A 64 -0.07 -14.20 6.99
C VAL A 64 -0.36 -12.72 7.26
N ALA A 65 -0.28 -12.29 8.53
CA ALA A 65 -0.52 -10.89 8.87
C ALA A 65 0.51 -9.94 8.20
N TYR A 66 1.76 -10.39 8.09
CA TYR A 66 2.79 -9.64 7.38
C TYR A 66 2.48 -9.54 5.88
N GLU A 67 2.14 -10.65 5.22
CA GLU A 67 1.78 -10.70 3.81
C GLU A 67 0.58 -9.78 3.53
N GLU A 68 -0.49 -9.85 4.32
CA GLU A 68 -1.64 -8.96 4.19
C GLU A 68 -1.27 -7.48 4.33
N SER A 69 -0.41 -7.15 5.30
CA SER A 69 0.07 -5.78 5.49
C SER A 69 0.92 -5.29 4.32
N CYS A 70 1.76 -6.16 3.75
CA CYS A 70 2.56 -5.88 2.57
C CYS A 70 1.66 -5.64 1.36
N VAL A 71 0.70 -6.53 1.10
CA VAL A 71 -0.24 -6.40 -0.03
C VAL A 71 -1.03 -5.11 0.07
N ALA A 72 -1.50 -4.77 1.27
CA ALA A 72 -2.21 -3.51 1.51
C ALA A 72 -1.34 -2.28 1.24
N ALA A 73 -0.09 -2.27 1.70
CA ALA A 73 0.84 -1.17 1.49
C ALA A 73 1.18 -1.00 0.00
N VAL A 74 1.57 -2.08 -0.68
CA VAL A 74 1.91 -2.05 -2.12
C VAL A 74 0.71 -1.63 -2.96
N THR A 75 -0.49 -2.15 -2.65
CA THR A 75 -1.71 -1.74 -3.36
C THR A 75 -1.98 -0.25 -3.18
N SER A 76 -1.85 0.27 -1.95
CA SER A 76 -2.07 1.67 -1.65
C SER A 76 -1.06 2.57 -2.38
N GLU A 77 0.21 2.19 -2.39
CA GLU A 77 1.27 2.91 -3.10
C GLU A 77 1.01 2.98 -4.61
N ILE A 78 0.67 1.86 -5.25
CA ILE A 78 0.37 1.82 -6.69
C ILE A 78 -0.87 2.67 -7.00
N VAL A 79 -1.94 2.57 -6.20
CA VAL A 79 -3.16 3.38 -6.40
C VAL A 79 -2.85 4.86 -6.28
N ALA A 80 -2.09 5.28 -5.26
CA ALA A 80 -1.69 6.65 -5.07
C ALA A 80 -0.82 7.17 -6.23
N GLY A 81 0.09 6.34 -6.75
CA GLY A 81 0.97 6.70 -7.88
C GLY A 81 0.23 6.86 -9.22
N ILE A 82 -0.93 6.24 -9.39
CA ILE A 82 -1.75 6.37 -10.62
C ILE A 82 -2.55 7.69 -10.64
N ASP A 83 -2.82 8.28 -9.47
CA ASP A 83 -3.55 9.55 -9.29
C ASP A 83 -4.88 9.60 -10.05
N ASN A 84 -5.82 8.73 -9.66
CA ASN A 84 -7.16 8.67 -10.28
C ASN A 84 -8.27 8.54 -9.23
N ASP A 85 -9.22 9.48 -9.24
CA ASP A 85 -10.32 9.54 -8.26
C ASP A 85 -11.16 8.27 -8.21
N ARG A 86 -11.47 7.67 -9.36
CA ARG A 86 -12.32 6.46 -9.41
C ARG A 86 -11.60 5.27 -8.81
N LEU A 87 -10.30 5.14 -9.10
CA LEU A 87 -9.48 4.07 -8.55
C LEU A 87 -9.28 4.25 -7.04
N THR A 88 -9.05 5.48 -6.59
CA THR A 88 -8.92 5.83 -5.17
C THR A 88 -10.22 5.55 -4.40
N SER A 89 -11.36 6.00 -4.91
CA SER A 89 -12.67 5.74 -4.28
C SER A 89 -13.00 4.25 -4.21
N LEU A 90 -12.66 3.49 -5.26
CA LEU A 90 -12.80 2.04 -5.26
C LEU A 90 -11.89 1.41 -4.18
N HIS A 91 -10.64 1.84 -4.08
CA HIS A 91 -9.70 1.36 -3.06
C HIS A 91 -10.22 1.61 -1.64
N GLU A 92 -10.68 2.83 -1.34
CA GLU A 92 -11.24 3.19 -0.04
C GLU A 92 -12.47 2.33 0.32
N THR A 93 -13.36 2.09 -0.65
CA THR A 93 -14.52 1.21 -0.47
C THR A 93 -14.09 -0.21 -0.09
N GLN A 94 -13.07 -0.75 -0.77
CA GLN A 94 -12.55 -2.08 -0.50
C GLN A 94 -11.88 -2.17 0.89
N VAL A 95 -11.11 -1.15 1.26
CA VAL A 95 -10.50 -1.04 2.60
C VAL A 95 -11.59 -1.00 3.68
N HIS A 96 -12.63 -0.19 3.49
CA HIS A 96 -13.74 -0.09 4.43
C HIS A 96 -14.48 -1.42 4.60
N ASN A 97 -14.80 -2.09 3.50
CA ASN A 97 -15.48 -3.40 3.53
C ASN A 97 -14.65 -4.45 4.26
N ARG A 98 -13.33 -4.47 4.07
CA ARG A 98 -12.42 -5.40 4.76
C ARG A 98 -12.38 -5.13 6.26
N VAL A 99 -12.31 -3.87 6.68
CA VAL A 99 -12.34 -3.51 8.10
C VAL A 99 -13.67 -3.87 8.75
N ALA A 100 -14.79 -3.68 8.03
CA ALA A 100 -16.11 -4.05 8.51
C ALA A 100 -16.29 -5.57 8.66
N ALA A 101 -15.71 -6.37 7.76
CA ALA A 101 -15.78 -7.84 7.82
C ALA A 101 -14.98 -8.45 8.99
N ASN A 102 -14.01 -7.72 9.54
CA ASN A 102 -13.13 -8.17 10.63
C ASN A 102 -13.59 -7.69 12.03
N ARG A 103 -14.77 -7.07 12.15
CA ARG A 103 -15.39 -6.70 13.43
C ARG A 103 -16.44 -7.74 13.84
#